data_AF-A0A7C2ECQ1-F1
#
_entry.id   AF-A0A7C2ECQ1-F1
#
_cell.length_a   1.000
_cell.length_b   1.000
_cell.length_c   1.000
_cell.angle_alpha   90.00
_cell.angle_beta   90.00
_cell.angle_gamma   90.00
#
_symmetry.space_group_name_H-M   'P 1'
#
loop_
_entity.id
_entity.type
_entity.pdbx_description
1 polymer ?
#
loop_
_entity_poly.entity_id
_entity_poly.type
_entity_poly.pdbx_seq_one_letter_code
_entity_poly.pdbx_strand_id
1 'polypeptide(L)'
;QHTGVSRRIGLPSERERLRQLVARLCPSGMGLIVRTAAEGVGEAELEHDLETLLKQWEEICAKAREPGPRLLFRDVELLPRILRDFFTADVARLVVDSPVLEAQVLKILDGMEPGLKNRVVRETGRNLMAVYGVEQEVKRALKRRVWLKCGGYLVFDQTEALTAIDVNTGKFVGSQNLEETVVKANIEAAYEIARQLRLRNIGGIIIIDFIDMVEEKHRQKVLDALEEALKKDRVRFHILGITKLGLVELTRKKTYPSLAEMLLKSCPRCEGTGCVPVEKDDSLQ
;
A
#
# COMPACT_ATOMS: atom_id res chain seq x y z
N GLN A 1 -19.61 22.48 -7.00
CA GLN A 1 -19.35 21.19 -7.67
C GLN A 1 -17.87 20.89 -7.53
N HIS A 2 -17.50 19.69 -7.10
CA HIS A 2 -16.09 19.29 -6.97
C HIS A 2 -15.82 18.10 -7.89
N THR A 3 -15.15 18.33 -9.01
CA THR A 3 -14.72 17.27 -9.93
C THR A 3 -13.21 17.05 -9.84
N GLY A 4 -12.77 15.81 -10.00
CA GLY A 4 -11.36 15.45 -9.95
C GLY A 4 -11.06 14.23 -10.83
N VAL A 5 -9.82 14.15 -11.32
CA VAL A 5 -9.34 13.01 -12.10
C VAL A 5 -8.07 12.47 -11.47
N SER A 6 -7.97 11.14 -11.36
CA SER A 6 -6.81 10.44 -10.82
C SER A 6 -5.52 10.91 -11.48
N ARG A 7 -4.52 11.27 -10.66
CA ARG A 7 -3.19 11.67 -11.13
C ARG A 7 -2.40 10.53 -11.76
N ARG A 8 -2.85 9.28 -11.59
CA ARG A 8 -2.17 8.08 -12.11
C ARG A 8 -2.50 7.75 -13.56
N ILE A 9 -3.53 8.36 -14.14
CA ILE A 9 -3.84 8.19 -15.57
C ILE A 9 -2.66 8.76 -16.35
N GLY A 10 -2.02 7.98 -17.22
CA GLY A 10 -0.71 8.34 -17.75
C GLY A 10 -0.75 9.55 -18.67
N LEU A 11 -1.72 9.55 -19.59
CA LEU A 11 -1.80 10.50 -20.70
C LEU A 11 -2.46 11.83 -20.26
N PRO A 12 -1.80 12.99 -20.43
CA PRO A 12 -2.39 14.29 -20.13
C PRO A 12 -3.67 14.58 -20.93
N SER A 13 -3.69 14.18 -22.21
CA SER A 13 -4.86 14.31 -23.09
C SER A 13 -6.06 13.54 -22.56
N GLU A 14 -5.82 12.32 -22.06
CA GLU A 14 -6.86 11.46 -21.49
C GLU A 14 -7.41 12.02 -20.17
N ARG A 15 -6.54 12.55 -19.30
CA ARG A 15 -6.99 13.26 -18.10
C ARG A 15 -7.90 14.42 -18.44
N GLU A 16 -7.56 15.18 -19.49
CA GLU A 16 -8.35 16.33 -19.90
C GLU A 16 -9.70 15.91 -20.50
N ARG A 17 -9.72 14.87 -21.35
CA ARG A 17 -10.96 14.26 -21.84
C ARG A 17 -11.88 13.85 -20.69
N LEU A 18 -11.35 13.11 -19.70
CA LEU A 18 -12.10 12.65 -18.54
C LEU A 18 -12.56 13.79 -17.64
N ARG A 19 -11.77 14.87 -17.50
CA ARG A 19 -12.19 16.08 -16.77
C ARG A 19 -13.40 16.72 -17.43
N GLN A 20 -13.35 16.89 -18.75
CA GLN A 20 -14.44 17.49 -19.52
C GLN A 20 -15.71 16.64 -19.41
N LEU A 21 -15.59 15.33 -19.58
CA LEU A 21 -16.70 14.39 -19.42
C LEU A 21 -17.35 14.50 -18.05
N VAL A 22 -16.56 14.38 -16.97
CA VAL A 22 -17.10 14.40 -15.62
C VAL A 22 -17.62 15.76 -15.20
N ALA A 23 -17.08 16.86 -15.74
CA ALA A 23 -17.66 18.18 -15.54
C ALA A 23 -19.09 18.27 -16.11
N ARG A 24 -19.38 17.60 -17.23
CA ARG A 24 -20.73 17.53 -17.82
C ARG A 24 -21.65 16.58 -17.05
N LEU A 25 -21.14 15.43 -16.64
CA LEU A 25 -21.94 14.39 -15.98
C LEU A 25 -22.25 14.71 -14.52
N CYS A 26 -21.47 15.57 -13.85
CA CYS A 26 -21.60 15.81 -12.41
C CYS A 26 -22.93 16.48 -12.04
N PRO A 27 -23.80 15.80 -11.24
CA PRO A 27 -25.06 16.39 -10.80
C PRO A 27 -24.85 17.62 -9.91
N SER A 28 -25.83 18.52 -9.92
CA SER A 28 -25.81 19.70 -9.05
C SER A 28 -25.76 19.30 -7.57
N GLY A 29 -24.95 20.02 -6.78
CA GLY A 29 -24.76 19.74 -5.36
C GLY A 29 -23.84 18.55 -5.04
N MET A 30 -23.33 17.83 -6.05
CA MET A 30 -22.45 16.67 -5.86
C MET A 30 -21.00 16.94 -6.30
N GLY A 31 -20.14 15.96 -6.03
CA GLY A 31 -18.77 15.93 -6.53
C GLY A 31 -18.42 14.53 -7.04
N LEU A 32 -17.60 14.46 -8.09
CA LEU A 32 -17.20 13.22 -8.74
C LEU A 32 -15.69 13.14 -8.89
N ILE A 33 -15.11 11.98 -8.58
CA ILE A 33 -13.67 11.73 -8.74
C ILE A 33 -13.47 10.53 -9.64
N VAL A 34 -12.91 10.76 -10.83
CA VAL A 34 -12.54 9.72 -11.79
C VAL A 34 -11.31 8.97 -11.29
N ARG A 35 -11.42 7.64 -11.20
CA ARG A 35 -10.33 6.76 -10.78
C ARG A 35 -9.50 6.26 -11.98
N THR A 36 -8.35 5.68 -11.71
CA THR A 36 -7.43 5.18 -12.76
C THR A 36 -8.08 4.11 -13.66
N ALA A 37 -9.04 3.34 -13.15
CA ALA A 37 -9.77 2.34 -13.92
C ALA A 37 -10.64 2.92 -15.06
N ALA A 38 -10.87 4.24 -15.06
CA ALA A 38 -11.62 4.92 -16.12
C ALA A 38 -10.74 5.33 -17.32
N GLU A 39 -9.45 5.01 -17.31
CA GLU A 39 -8.55 5.28 -18.43
C GLU A 39 -9.00 4.51 -19.69
N GLY A 40 -9.30 5.23 -20.77
CA GLY A 40 -9.82 4.68 -22.02
C GLY A 40 -11.32 4.40 -22.04
N VAL A 41 -12.04 4.61 -20.93
CA VAL A 41 -13.47 4.31 -20.81
C VAL A 41 -14.32 5.37 -21.54
N GLY A 42 -15.34 4.91 -22.28
CA GLY A 42 -16.25 5.77 -23.04
C GLY A 42 -17.24 6.55 -22.16
N GLU A 43 -17.88 7.58 -22.71
CA GLU A 43 -18.86 8.41 -21.99
C GLU A 43 -20.06 7.61 -21.48
N ALA A 44 -20.64 6.75 -22.33
CA ALA A 44 -21.80 5.94 -21.97
C ALA A 44 -21.53 4.98 -20.80
N GLU A 45 -20.33 4.42 -20.71
CA GLU A 45 -19.94 3.55 -19.60
C GLU A 45 -19.78 4.34 -18.30
N LEU A 46 -19.23 5.57 -18.36
CA LEU A 46 -19.13 6.46 -17.21
C LEU A 46 -20.50 6.96 -16.72
N GLU A 47 -21.42 7.23 -17.66
CA GLU A 47 -22.80 7.56 -17.35
C GLU A 47 -23.48 6.41 -16.60
N HIS A 48 -23.32 5.17 -17.09
CA HIS A 48 -23.89 3.99 -16.45
C HIS A 48 -23.33 3.74 -15.03
N ASP A 49 -22.02 3.91 -14.84
CA ASP A 49 -21.39 3.82 -13.51
C ASP A 49 -21.93 4.91 -12.56
N LEU A 50 -22.09 6.14 -13.05
CA LEU A 50 -22.66 7.25 -12.29
C LEU A 50 -24.12 6.97 -11.90
N GLU A 51 -24.96 6.50 -12.82
CA GLU A 51 -26.35 6.14 -12.55
C GLU A 51 -26.46 5.08 -11.46
N THR A 52 -25.56 4.08 -11.48
CA THR A 52 -25.48 3.05 -10.45
C THR A 52 -25.18 3.66 -9.07
N LEU A 53 -24.22 4.58 -9.00
CA LEU A 53 -23.88 5.28 -7.76
C LEU A 53 -25.02 6.19 -7.25
N LEU A 54 -25.73 6.86 -8.16
CA LEU A 54 -26.86 7.73 -7.80
C LEU A 54 -28.04 6.92 -7.26
N LYS A 55 -28.38 5.80 -7.90
CA LYS A 55 -29.41 4.90 -7.41
C LYS A 55 -29.08 4.36 -6.02
N GLN A 56 -27.83 3.96 -5.81
CA GLN A 56 -27.37 3.50 -4.50
C GLN A 56 -27.46 4.62 -3.44
N TRP A 57 -27.13 5.86 -3.80
CA TRP A 57 -27.29 7.02 -2.93
C TRP A 57 -28.76 7.27 -2.55
N GLU A 58 -29.68 7.18 -3.52
CA GLU A 58 -31.12 7.31 -3.27
C GLU A 58 -31.63 6.24 -2.31
N GLU A 59 -31.21 4.99 -2.46
CA GLU A 59 -31.56 3.89 -1.54
C GLU A 59 -31.06 4.17 -0.10
N ILE A 60 -29.87 4.73 0.04
CA ILE A 60 -29.31 5.12 1.34
C ILE A 60 -30.14 6.25 1.95
N CYS A 61 -30.45 7.29 1.17
CA CYS A 61 -31.29 8.40 1.62
C CYS A 61 -32.70 7.93 2.03
N ALA A 62 -33.28 6.98 1.29
CA ALA A 62 -34.59 6.43 1.63
C ALA A 62 -34.54 5.70 2.98
N LYS A 63 -33.54 4.83 3.21
CA LYS A 63 -33.35 4.12 4.48
C LYS A 63 -33.07 5.07 5.65
N ALA A 64 -32.41 6.19 5.39
CA ALA A 64 -32.02 7.18 6.40
C ALA A 64 -33.21 7.98 6.96
N ARG A 65 -34.37 7.97 6.29
CA ARG A 65 -35.58 8.66 6.76
C ARG A 65 -36.27 7.95 7.93
N GLU A 66 -36.02 6.66 8.14
CA GLU A 66 -36.59 5.91 9.25
C GLU A 66 -35.87 6.20 10.57
N PRO A 67 -36.59 6.35 11.71
CA PRO A 67 -35.99 6.65 13.00
C PRO A 67 -35.26 5.44 13.61
N GLY A 68 -34.19 5.70 14.37
CA GLY A 68 -33.44 4.71 15.16
C GLY A 68 -32.12 4.25 14.54
N PRO A 69 -31.23 3.60 15.33
CA PRO A 69 -29.94 3.13 14.86
C PRO A 69 -30.12 1.93 13.92
N ARG A 70 -29.65 2.05 12.67
CA ARG A 70 -29.70 0.97 11.67
C ARG A 70 -28.54 1.04 10.68
N LEU A 71 -28.24 -0.09 10.07
CA LEU A 71 -27.29 -0.17 8.96
C LEU A 71 -27.94 0.37 7.69
N LEU A 72 -27.54 1.57 7.24
CA LEU A 72 -28.03 2.19 6.00
C LEU A 72 -27.32 1.64 4.77
N PHE A 73 -26.01 1.50 4.90
CA PHE A 73 -25.13 1.01 3.87
C PHE A 73 -24.00 0.24 4.55
N ARG A 74 -23.71 -0.95 4.03
CA ARG A 74 -22.49 -1.67 4.37
C ARG A 74 -21.56 -1.46 3.20
N ASP A 75 -20.50 -0.67 3.41
CA ASP A 75 -19.44 -0.56 2.42
C ASP A 75 -18.96 -1.96 2.07
N VAL A 76 -18.65 -2.14 0.81
CA VAL A 76 -18.57 -3.44 0.20
C VAL A 76 -17.59 -4.30 1.00
N GLU A 77 -17.96 -5.56 1.20
CA GLU A 77 -17.09 -6.57 1.78
C GLU A 77 -15.68 -6.41 1.19
N LEU A 78 -14.64 -6.74 1.97
CA LEU A 78 -13.23 -6.61 1.56
C LEU A 78 -12.98 -7.01 0.08
N LEU A 79 -13.74 -7.99 -0.41
CA LEU A 79 -13.72 -8.55 -1.75
C LEU A 79 -13.98 -7.54 -2.89
N PRO A 80 -15.14 -6.87 -3.08
CA PRO A 80 -15.27 -5.88 -4.17
C PRO A 80 -14.27 -4.74 -4.15
N ARG A 81 -13.83 -4.29 -2.96
CA ARG A 81 -12.75 -3.31 -2.86
C ARG A 81 -11.44 -3.87 -3.40
N ILE A 82 -11.10 -5.11 -3.06
CA ILE A 82 -9.92 -5.79 -3.59
C ILE A 82 -10.02 -5.92 -5.12
N LEU A 83 -11.16 -6.36 -5.64
CA LEU A 83 -11.36 -6.52 -7.08
C LEU A 83 -11.22 -5.18 -7.81
N ARG A 84 -11.96 -4.15 -7.39
CA ARG A 84 -11.92 -2.83 -8.01
C ARG A 84 -10.53 -2.20 -7.96
N ASP A 85 -9.88 -2.28 -6.80
CA ASP A 85 -8.61 -1.60 -6.62
C ASP A 85 -7.49 -2.42 -7.26
N PHE A 86 -7.38 -3.73 -7.01
CA PHE A 86 -6.21 -4.57 -7.36
C PHE A 86 -6.38 -5.43 -8.61
N PHE A 87 -7.58 -5.76 -9.08
CA PHE A 87 -7.77 -6.63 -10.23
C PHE A 87 -7.85 -5.82 -11.53
N THR A 88 -6.72 -5.21 -11.88
CA THR A 88 -6.53 -4.37 -13.07
C THR A 88 -6.01 -5.17 -14.26
N ALA A 89 -5.93 -4.55 -15.44
CA ALA A 89 -5.54 -5.22 -16.69
C ALA A 89 -4.14 -5.87 -16.67
N ASP A 90 -3.24 -5.41 -15.80
CA ASP A 90 -1.90 -5.97 -15.55
C ASP A 90 -1.92 -7.25 -14.70
N VAL A 91 -3.06 -7.62 -14.12
CA VAL A 91 -3.22 -8.88 -13.37
C VAL A 91 -3.59 -10.01 -14.33
N ALA A 92 -2.70 -10.99 -14.46
CA ALA A 92 -2.89 -12.13 -15.36
C ALA A 92 -4.02 -13.08 -14.89
N ARG A 93 -4.09 -13.37 -13.59
CA ARG A 93 -5.06 -14.32 -13.00
C ARG A 93 -5.46 -13.92 -11.59
N LEU A 94 -6.72 -14.14 -11.25
CA LEU A 94 -7.26 -14.10 -9.88
C LEU A 94 -7.52 -15.53 -9.42
N VAL A 95 -6.78 -15.99 -8.42
CA VAL A 95 -6.89 -17.37 -7.92
C VAL A 95 -7.68 -17.39 -6.61
N VAL A 96 -8.70 -18.25 -6.54
CA VAL A 96 -9.55 -18.45 -5.36
C VAL A 96 -9.58 -19.93 -4.96
N ASP A 97 -9.71 -20.22 -3.67
CA ASP A 97 -9.73 -21.60 -3.12
C ASP A 97 -11.09 -22.04 -2.57
N SER A 98 -12.10 -21.17 -2.66
CA SER A 98 -13.45 -21.44 -2.17
C SER A 98 -14.48 -21.29 -3.29
N PRO A 99 -15.35 -22.30 -3.49
CA PRO A 99 -16.43 -22.22 -4.49
C PRO A 99 -17.44 -21.12 -4.17
N VAL A 100 -17.64 -20.81 -2.89
CA VAL A 100 -18.51 -19.69 -2.46
C VAL A 100 -17.90 -18.36 -2.88
N LEU A 101 -16.59 -18.21 -2.69
CA LEU A 101 -15.86 -16.98 -2.98
C LEU A 101 -15.70 -16.78 -4.49
N GLU A 102 -15.51 -17.85 -5.26
CA GLU A 102 -15.55 -17.84 -6.74
C GLU A 102 -16.89 -17.29 -7.25
N ALA A 103 -18.02 -17.84 -6.77
CA ALA A 103 -19.34 -17.39 -7.20
C ALA A 103 -19.58 -15.92 -6.84
N GLN A 104 -19.14 -15.47 -5.66
CA GLN A 104 -19.20 -14.07 -5.27
C GLN A 104 -18.37 -13.19 -6.20
N VAL A 105 -17.11 -13.55 -6.47
CA VAL A 105 -16.21 -12.83 -7.38
C VAL A 105 -16.83 -12.69 -8.77
N LEU A 106 -17.32 -13.78 -9.36
CA LEU A 106 -17.92 -13.75 -10.70
C LEU A 106 -19.15 -12.83 -10.75
N LYS A 107 -19.99 -12.86 -9.72
CA LYS A 107 -21.15 -11.97 -9.60
C LYS A 107 -20.74 -10.50 -9.51
N ILE A 108 -19.67 -10.18 -8.78
CA ILE A 108 -19.17 -8.80 -8.68
C ILE A 108 -18.62 -8.34 -10.03
N LEU A 109 -17.93 -9.23 -10.75
CA LEU A 109 -17.37 -8.94 -12.06
C LEU A 109 -18.45 -8.85 -13.16
N ASP A 110 -19.70 -9.28 -12.91
CA ASP A 110 -20.83 -9.04 -13.83
C ASP A 110 -21.06 -7.54 -14.10
N GLY A 111 -20.78 -6.69 -13.10
CA GLY A 111 -20.86 -5.23 -13.23
C GLY A 111 -19.52 -4.55 -13.55
N MET A 112 -18.49 -5.31 -13.95
CA MET A 112 -17.16 -4.78 -14.30
C MET A 112 -16.78 -5.17 -15.74
N GLU A 113 -15.55 -4.82 -16.14
CA GLU A 113 -15.03 -5.05 -17.50
C GLU A 113 -15.21 -6.52 -17.96
N PRO A 114 -15.82 -6.76 -19.15
CA PRO A 114 -16.21 -8.11 -19.62
C PRO A 114 -15.08 -9.15 -19.73
N GLY A 115 -13.82 -8.73 -19.80
CA GLY A 115 -12.66 -9.62 -19.94
C GLY A 115 -12.09 -10.17 -18.62
N LEU A 116 -12.44 -9.58 -17.48
CA LEU A 116 -11.84 -9.92 -16.18
C LEU A 116 -12.27 -11.31 -15.67
N LYS A 117 -13.50 -11.73 -15.98
CA LYS A 117 -14.04 -13.04 -15.55
C LYS A 117 -13.23 -14.22 -16.07
N ASN A 118 -12.70 -14.13 -17.29
CA ASN A 118 -11.92 -15.20 -17.92
C ASN A 118 -10.58 -15.45 -17.21
N ARG A 119 -10.16 -14.54 -16.33
CA ARG A 119 -8.91 -14.63 -15.56
C ARG A 119 -9.13 -15.22 -14.15
N VAL A 120 -10.37 -15.51 -13.76
CA VAL A 120 -10.70 -16.13 -12.48
C VAL A 120 -10.46 -17.63 -12.54
N VAL A 121 -9.64 -18.16 -11.64
CA VAL A 121 -9.28 -19.58 -11.57
C VAL A 121 -9.52 -20.11 -10.17
N ARG A 122 -10.30 -21.19 -10.04
CA ARG A 122 -10.42 -21.92 -8.79
C ARG A 122 -9.33 -22.98 -8.67
N GLU A 123 -8.58 -22.92 -7.57
CA GLU A 123 -7.64 -23.97 -7.16
C GLU A 123 -8.28 -24.77 -6.02
N THR A 124 -8.11 -26.09 -6.02
CA THR A 124 -8.66 -26.96 -4.97
C THR A 124 -7.56 -27.80 -4.33
N GLY A 125 -7.57 -27.90 -3.00
CA GLY A 125 -6.73 -28.85 -2.26
C GLY A 125 -5.30 -28.39 -1.97
N ARG A 126 -4.94 -27.13 -2.27
CA ARG A 126 -3.64 -26.53 -1.92
C ARG A 126 -3.83 -25.22 -1.18
N ASN A 127 -2.97 -24.96 -0.19
CA ASN A 127 -2.92 -23.65 0.46
C ASN A 127 -2.28 -22.64 -0.50
N LEU A 128 -3.08 -21.71 -1.03
CA LEU A 128 -2.63 -20.70 -1.99
C LEU A 128 -1.48 -19.86 -1.44
N MET A 129 -1.54 -19.45 -0.17
CA MET A 129 -0.49 -18.61 0.44
C MET A 129 0.85 -19.33 0.52
N ALA A 130 0.83 -20.64 0.77
CA ALA A 130 2.04 -21.46 0.79
C ALA A 130 2.59 -21.67 -0.63
N VAL A 131 1.74 -22.03 -1.59
CA VAL A 131 2.13 -22.28 -2.99
C VAL A 131 2.79 -21.06 -3.62
N TYR A 132 2.25 -19.86 -3.37
CA TYR A 132 2.77 -18.61 -3.92
C TYR A 132 3.77 -17.89 -2.99
N GLY A 133 4.20 -18.51 -1.88
CA GLY A 133 5.18 -17.94 -0.95
C GLY A 133 4.72 -16.71 -0.17
N VAL A 134 3.42 -16.38 -0.20
CA VAL A 134 2.84 -15.24 0.53
C VAL A 134 3.02 -15.38 2.03
N GLU A 135 2.86 -16.59 2.58
CA GLU A 135 3.03 -16.83 4.01
C GLU A 135 4.46 -16.52 4.49
N GLN A 136 5.47 -16.84 3.67
CA GLN A 136 6.87 -16.54 3.97
C GLN A 136 7.10 -15.03 3.96
N GLU A 137 6.51 -14.31 3.01
CA GLU A 137 6.60 -12.86 2.93
C GLU A 137 5.86 -12.15 4.07
N VAL A 138 4.71 -12.66 4.52
CA VAL A 138 4.02 -12.16 5.73
C VAL A 138 4.91 -12.36 6.95
N LYS A 139 5.46 -13.57 7.15
CA LYS A 139 6.39 -13.84 8.27
C LYS A 139 7.64 -12.95 8.21
N ARG A 140 8.17 -12.66 7.02
CA ARG A 140 9.29 -11.73 6.81
C ARG A 140 8.90 -10.29 7.15
N ALA A 141 7.69 -9.85 6.76
CA ALA A 141 7.16 -8.52 7.04
C ALA A 141 6.82 -8.30 8.52
N LEU A 142 6.62 -9.35 9.32
CA LEU A 142 6.43 -9.25 10.77
C LEU A 142 7.75 -9.16 11.55
N LYS A 143 8.89 -9.46 10.93
CA LYS A 143 10.20 -9.39 11.59
C LYS A 143 10.66 -7.94 11.72
N ARG A 144 11.32 -7.62 12.83
CA ARG A 144 12.05 -6.34 13.00
C ARG A 144 13.14 -6.14 11.95
N ARG A 145 13.87 -7.21 11.58
CA ARG A 145 14.96 -7.20 10.60
C ARG A 145 14.55 -7.83 9.26
N VAL A 146 14.86 -7.15 8.15
CA VAL A 146 14.62 -7.62 6.78
C VAL A 146 15.93 -7.66 6.00
N TRP A 147 16.36 -8.84 5.56
CA TRP A 147 17.58 -8.99 4.75
C TRP A 147 17.37 -8.51 3.32
N LEU A 148 18.42 -7.90 2.78
CA LEU A 148 18.59 -7.50 1.39
C LEU A 148 19.38 -8.60 0.63
N LYS A 149 19.24 -8.65 -0.69
CA LYS A 149 19.95 -9.58 -1.57
C LYS A 149 21.45 -9.31 -1.59
N CYS A 150 21.88 -8.05 -1.42
CA CYS A 150 23.29 -7.71 -1.25
C CYS A 150 23.89 -8.24 0.06
N GLY A 151 23.11 -8.78 0.99
CA GLY A 151 23.61 -9.25 2.29
C GLY A 151 23.60 -8.18 3.38
N GLY A 152 23.19 -6.95 3.05
CA GLY A 152 22.75 -5.95 4.01
C GLY A 152 21.37 -6.28 4.61
N TYR A 153 20.89 -5.45 5.52
CA TYR A 153 19.57 -5.60 6.11
C TYR A 153 18.99 -4.27 6.58
N LEU A 154 17.66 -4.24 6.65
CA LEU A 154 16.87 -3.14 7.19
C LEU A 154 16.41 -3.48 8.60
N VAL A 155 16.36 -2.50 9.48
CA VAL A 155 15.76 -2.59 10.81
C VAL A 155 14.59 -1.63 10.89
N PHE A 156 13.41 -2.13 11.28
CA PHE A 156 12.19 -1.33 11.41
C PHE A 156 11.83 -1.18 12.88
N ASP A 157 11.86 0.06 13.38
CA ASP A 157 11.45 0.41 14.75
C ASP A 157 10.25 1.34 14.71
N GLN A 158 9.11 0.82 15.17
CA GLN A 158 7.87 1.58 15.25
C GLN A 158 7.67 2.08 16.67
N THR A 159 7.60 3.41 16.82
CA THR A 159 7.24 4.08 18.06
C THR A 159 5.79 4.55 18.00
N GLU A 160 5.32 5.23 19.06
CA GLU A 160 3.98 5.83 19.09
C GLU A 160 3.82 6.93 18.02
N ALA A 161 4.83 7.78 17.85
CA ALA A 161 4.75 8.97 17.01
C ALA A 161 5.26 8.74 15.58
N LEU A 162 6.30 7.91 15.41
CA LEU A 162 6.99 7.73 14.13
C LEU A 162 7.55 6.32 13.95
N THR A 163 7.90 5.99 12.70
CA THR A 163 8.65 4.78 12.37
C THR A 163 10.06 5.16 11.92
N ALA A 164 11.07 4.58 12.56
CA ALA A 164 12.47 4.68 12.13
C ALA A 164 12.87 3.43 11.34
N ILE A 165 13.61 3.62 10.26
CA ILE A 165 14.13 2.55 9.42
C ILE A 165 15.63 2.75 9.23
N ASP A 166 16.42 1.78 9.64
CA ASP A 166 17.89 1.84 9.59
C ASP A 166 18.44 0.85 8.54
N VAL A 167 19.40 1.29 7.74
CA VAL A 167 20.00 0.52 6.63
C VAL A 167 21.42 0.10 7.00
N ASN A 168 21.64 -1.21 7.05
CA ASN A 168 22.93 -1.79 7.40
C ASN A 168 23.54 -2.57 6.23
N THR A 169 24.84 -2.45 6.00
CA THR A 169 25.59 -3.21 4.98
C THR A 169 25.84 -4.67 5.36
N GLY A 170 25.78 -5.03 6.64
CA GLY A 170 26.00 -6.41 7.10
C GLY A 170 27.39 -6.94 6.70
N LYS A 171 27.42 -8.10 6.02
CA LYS A 171 28.67 -8.71 5.51
C LYS A 171 29.06 -8.24 4.10
N PHE A 172 28.35 -7.25 3.54
CA PHE A 172 28.58 -6.76 2.19
C PHE A 172 29.82 -5.86 2.16
N VAL A 173 30.99 -6.48 1.98
CA VAL A 173 32.27 -5.80 1.76
C VAL A 173 32.67 -6.05 0.30
N GLY A 174 32.21 -5.18 -0.59
CA GLY A 174 32.58 -5.25 -2.01
C GLY A 174 34.08 -5.06 -2.19
N SER A 175 34.69 -5.82 -3.10
CA SER A 175 36.09 -5.65 -3.47
C SER A 175 36.24 -4.43 -4.39
N GLN A 176 37.12 -3.50 -3.97
CA GLN A 176 37.71 -2.37 -4.71
C GLN A 176 36.99 -1.00 -4.74
N ASN A 177 35.67 -0.87 -4.52
CA ASN A 177 35.05 0.47 -4.40
C ASN A 177 33.91 0.52 -3.37
N LEU A 178 34.25 0.89 -2.14
CA LEU A 178 33.32 0.98 -1.00
C LEU A 178 32.16 1.95 -1.25
N GLU A 179 32.44 3.10 -1.87
CA GLU A 179 31.42 4.14 -2.06
C GLU A 179 30.32 3.68 -3.04
N GLU A 180 30.68 3.13 -4.20
CA GLU A 180 29.70 2.57 -5.13
C GLU A 180 28.91 1.41 -4.52
N THR A 181 29.56 0.61 -3.68
CA THR A 181 28.95 -0.51 -2.97
C THR A 181 27.86 -0.01 -2.01
N VAL A 182 28.13 1.07 -1.28
CA VAL A 182 27.16 1.75 -0.40
C VAL A 182 25.96 2.29 -1.20
N VAL A 183 26.22 2.98 -2.31
CA VAL A 183 25.13 3.54 -3.14
C VAL A 183 24.22 2.43 -3.66
N LYS A 184 24.78 1.32 -4.16
CA LYS A 184 24.00 0.16 -4.62
C LYS A 184 23.17 -0.44 -3.49
N ALA A 185 23.74 -0.57 -2.29
CA ALA A 185 23.03 -1.07 -1.12
C ALA A 185 21.86 -0.15 -0.71
N ASN A 186 22.07 1.17 -0.70
CA ASN A 186 21.03 2.15 -0.39
C ASN A 186 19.91 2.18 -1.45
N ILE A 187 20.24 2.02 -2.74
CA ILE A 187 19.23 1.89 -3.80
C ILE A 187 18.39 0.63 -3.59
N GLU A 188 19.01 -0.52 -3.30
CA GLU A 188 18.28 -1.74 -2.99
C GLU A 188 17.39 -1.57 -1.75
N ALA A 189 17.92 -0.95 -0.70
CA ALA A 189 17.19 -0.59 0.50
C ALA A 189 15.97 0.28 0.19
N ALA A 190 16.09 1.31 -0.66
CA ALA A 190 14.98 2.17 -1.03
C ALA A 190 13.81 1.39 -1.65
N TYR A 191 14.10 0.44 -2.56
CA TYR A 191 13.07 -0.43 -3.15
C TYR A 191 12.42 -1.37 -2.12
N GLU A 192 13.21 -1.98 -1.24
CA GLU A 192 12.69 -2.88 -0.22
C GLU A 192 11.90 -2.13 0.86
N ILE A 193 12.32 -0.92 1.25
CA ILE A 193 11.58 -0.04 2.17
C ILE A 193 10.22 0.28 1.59
N ALA A 194 10.15 0.78 0.35
CA ALA A 194 8.87 1.09 -0.30
C ALA A 194 7.95 -0.15 -0.38
N ARG A 195 8.51 -1.34 -0.58
CA ARG A 195 7.77 -2.61 -0.56
C ARG A 195 7.25 -2.95 0.84
N GLN A 196 8.09 -2.84 1.87
CA GLN A 196 7.75 -3.13 3.26
C GLN A 196 6.72 -2.14 3.82
N LEU A 197 6.77 -0.85 3.47
CA LEU A 197 5.75 0.13 3.85
C LEU A 197 4.36 -0.29 3.38
N ARG A 198 4.24 -0.86 2.16
CA ARG A 198 2.99 -1.40 1.64
C ARG A 198 2.56 -2.69 2.33
N LEU A 199 3.48 -3.65 2.48
CA LEU A 199 3.16 -4.95 3.09
C LEU A 199 2.78 -4.85 4.56
N ARG A 200 3.51 -4.02 5.32
CA ARG A 200 3.27 -3.77 6.75
C ARG A 200 2.16 -2.76 6.99
N ASN A 201 1.74 -2.05 5.94
CA ASN A 201 0.83 -0.92 6.01
C ASN A 201 1.27 0.15 7.03
N ILE A 202 2.56 0.49 7.02
CA ILE A 202 3.13 1.52 7.91
C ILE A 202 2.67 2.90 7.41
N GLY A 203 2.21 3.76 8.31
CA GLY A 203 1.78 5.12 8.00
C GLY A 203 2.11 6.08 9.15
N GLY A 204 1.95 7.37 8.90
CA GLY A 204 2.42 8.44 9.78
C GLY A 204 3.75 9.02 9.30
N ILE A 205 4.54 9.49 10.25
CA ILE A 205 5.90 10.00 10.03
C ILE A 205 6.86 8.81 9.96
N ILE A 206 7.67 8.77 8.92
CA ILE A 206 8.67 7.74 8.69
C ILE A 206 10.01 8.41 8.43
N ILE A 207 11.03 7.97 9.15
CA ILE A 207 12.40 8.44 9.06
C ILE A 207 13.27 7.28 8.59
N ILE A 208 14.07 7.50 7.56
CA ILE A 208 14.99 6.49 7.01
C ILE A 208 16.42 6.96 7.20
N ASP A 209 17.22 6.16 7.88
CA ASP A 209 18.66 6.32 8.04
C ASP A 209 19.38 5.46 6.98
N PHE A 210 19.75 6.10 5.87
CA PHE A 210 20.55 5.46 4.83
C PHE A 210 22.02 5.50 5.22
N ILE A 211 22.81 4.53 4.73
CA ILE A 211 24.26 4.53 4.96
C ILE A 211 24.87 5.81 4.39
N ASP A 212 25.77 6.44 5.15
CA ASP A 212 26.41 7.71 4.79
C ASP A 212 27.00 7.71 3.37
N MET A 213 26.72 8.79 2.64
CA MET A 213 27.23 9.05 1.30
C MET A 213 27.85 10.44 1.25
N VAL A 214 29.09 10.52 0.74
CA VAL A 214 29.87 11.76 0.69
C VAL A 214 29.34 12.68 -0.42
N GLU A 215 29.10 12.13 -1.60
CA GLU A 215 28.70 12.92 -2.75
C GLU A 215 27.18 13.19 -2.79
N GLU A 216 26.79 14.45 -3.02
CA GLU A 216 25.38 14.85 -3.24
C GLU A 216 24.72 14.05 -4.36
N LYS A 217 25.48 13.75 -5.43
CA LYS A 217 24.98 12.95 -6.57
C LYS A 217 24.52 11.56 -6.13
N HIS A 218 25.16 10.99 -5.11
CA HIS A 218 24.83 9.68 -4.57
C HIS A 218 23.56 9.74 -3.72
N ARG A 219 23.43 10.76 -2.88
CA ARG A 219 22.22 11.04 -2.11
C ARG A 219 20.99 11.20 -3.01
N GLN A 220 21.12 12.02 -4.07
CA GLN A 220 20.03 12.26 -5.00
C GLN A 220 19.60 10.98 -5.72
N LYS A 221 20.54 10.13 -6.16
CA LYS A 221 20.22 8.83 -6.80
C LYS A 221 19.39 7.92 -5.89
N VAL A 222 19.68 7.90 -4.60
CA VAL A 222 18.93 7.09 -3.62
C VAL A 222 17.52 7.66 -3.41
N LEU A 223 17.39 8.99 -3.32
CA LEU A 223 16.08 9.66 -3.24
C LEU A 223 15.22 9.39 -4.48
N ASP A 224 15.80 9.49 -5.67
CA ASP A 224 15.09 9.22 -6.93
C ASP A 224 14.61 7.76 -6.99
N ALA A 225 15.45 6.82 -6.54
CA ALA A 225 15.07 5.40 -6.44
C ALA A 225 13.94 5.17 -5.44
N LEU A 226 13.95 5.85 -4.28
CA LEU A 226 12.89 5.78 -3.29
C LEU A 226 11.57 6.34 -3.83
N GLU A 227 11.63 7.49 -4.50
CA GLU A 227 10.46 8.11 -5.11
C GLU A 227 9.85 7.19 -6.18
N GLU A 228 10.68 6.65 -7.08
CA GLU A 228 10.23 5.71 -8.10
C GLU A 228 9.61 4.44 -7.49
N ALA A 229 10.20 3.90 -6.43
CA ALA A 229 9.67 2.73 -5.74
C ALA A 229 8.33 3.01 -5.05
N LEU A 230 8.13 4.23 -4.53
CA LEU A 230 6.91 4.67 -3.86
C LEU A 230 5.77 5.03 -4.83
N LYS A 231 6.04 5.33 -6.11
CA LYS A 231 4.97 5.56 -7.13
C LYS A 231 3.99 4.38 -7.25
N LYS A 232 4.46 3.16 -6.94
CA LYS A 232 3.64 1.93 -6.89
C LYS A 232 2.69 1.89 -5.69
N ASP A 233 2.89 2.74 -4.69
CA ASP A 233 2.02 2.84 -3.52
C ASP A 233 0.71 3.54 -3.86
N ARG A 234 -0.38 2.94 -3.39
CA ARG A 234 -1.72 3.44 -3.59
C ARG A 234 -2.09 4.53 -2.59
N VAL A 235 -1.48 4.49 -1.42
CA VAL A 235 -1.67 5.43 -0.33
C VAL A 235 -0.88 6.72 -0.62
N ARG A 236 -1.47 7.87 -0.28
CA ARG A 236 -0.82 9.17 -0.44
C ARG A 236 0.43 9.23 0.45
N PHE A 237 1.56 9.58 -0.16
CA PHE A 237 2.84 9.79 0.53
C PHE A 237 3.48 11.09 0.06
N HIS A 238 4.28 11.72 0.91
CA HIS A 238 5.10 12.90 0.60
C HIS A 238 6.52 12.67 1.11
N ILE A 239 7.52 12.79 0.24
CA ILE A 239 8.93 12.83 0.62
C ILE A 239 9.26 14.29 0.90
N LEU A 240 9.73 14.59 2.11
CA LEU A 240 10.08 15.95 2.54
C LEU A 240 11.55 16.29 2.20
N GLY A 241 12.37 15.27 1.96
CA GLY A 241 13.77 15.40 1.58
C GLY A 241 14.71 14.80 2.63
N ILE A 242 15.93 15.32 2.68
CA ILE A 242 16.97 14.92 3.64
C ILE A 242 17.08 15.99 4.74
N THR A 243 17.07 15.56 5.99
CA THR A 243 17.29 16.42 7.16
C THR A 243 18.72 16.93 7.23
N LYS A 244 18.96 17.90 8.11
CA LYS A 244 20.33 18.32 8.46
C LYS A 244 21.18 17.21 9.08
N LEU A 245 20.55 16.15 9.58
CA LEU A 245 21.21 14.98 10.17
C LEU A 245 21.48 13.88 9.14
N GLY A 246 21.15 14.06 7.86
CA GLY A 246 21.34 13.04 6.82
C GLY A 246 20.19 12.05 6.68
N LEU A 247 19.19 12.09 7.56
CA LEU A 247 18.03 11.21 7.53
C LEU A 247 17.03 11.63 6.44
N VAL A 248 16.38 10.68 5.78
CA VAL A 248 15.28 10.95 4.84
C VAL A 248 13.94 10.98 5.57
N GLU A 249 13.18 12.05 5.37
CA GLU A 249 11.85 12.22 5.95
C GLU A 249 10.76 11.96 4.92
N LEU A 250 9.78 11.14 5.31
CA LEU A 250 8.58 10.95 4.52
C LEU A 250 7.34 10.83 5.39
N THR A 251 6.21 11.25 4.84
CA THR A 251 4.88 11.04 5.44
C THR A 251 4.07 10.10 4.54
N ARG A 252 3.36 9.16 5.15
CA ARG A 252 2.45 8.25 4.45
C ARG A 252 1.11 8.23 5.17
N LYS A 253 0.01 8.50 4.46
CA LYS A 253 -1.33 8.60 5.09
C LYS A 253 -1.67 7.30 5.85
N LYS A 254 -2.06 7.41 7.12
CA LYS A 254 -2.58 6.27 7.91
C LYS A 254 -4.00 5.92 7.41
N THR A 255 -4.24 4.65 7.10
CA THR A 255 -5.51 4.17 6.50
C THR A 255 -6.15 3.10 7.37
N TYR A 256 -5.53 1.93 7.43
CA TYR A 256 -5.95 0.76 8.21
C TYR A 256 -4.91 0.45 9.30
N PRO A 257 -5.24 -0.44 10.26
CA PRO A 257 -4.24 -0.99 11.16
C PRO A 257 -3.04 -1.59 10.41
N SER A 258 -1.87 -1.56 11.03
CA SER A 258 -0.67 -2.19 10.47
C SER A 258 -0.81 -3.72 10.46
N LEU A 259 0.02 -4.40 9.67
CA LEU A 259 0.04 -5.87 9.64
C LEU A 259 0.31 -6.47 11.02
N ALA A 260 1.17 -5.81 11.82
CA ALA A 260 1.47 -6.23 13.18
C ALA A 260 0.27 -6.03 14.11
N GLU A 261 -0.42 -4.90 14.02
CA GLU A 261 -1.65 -4.63 14.80
C GLU A 261 -2.77 -5.64 14.50
N MET A 262 -2.82 -6.17 13.27
CA MET A 262 -3.82 -7.17 12.88
C MET A 262 -3.47 -8.60 13.33
N LEU A 263 -2.18 -8.96 13.38
CA LEU A 263 -1.75 -10.35 13.54
C LEU A 263 -1.04 -10.64 14.86
N LEU A 264 -0.59 -9.62 15.58
CA LEU A 264 0.17 -9.76 16.83
C LEU A 264 -0.60 -9.17 18.00
N LYS A 265 -0.22 -9.60 19.21
CA LYS A 265 -0.67 -9.02 20.49
C LYS A 265 0.55 -8.59 21.29
N SER A 266 0.38 -7.58 22.14
CA SER A 266 1.44 -7.12 23.04
C SER A 266 1.95 -8.27 23.92
N CYS A 267 3.27 -8.31 24.13
CA CYS A 267 3.88 -9.29 25.02
C CYS A 267 3.41 -9.03 26.46
N PRO A 268 2.81 -10.02 27.17
CA PRO A 268 2.30 -9.80 28.52
C PRO A 268 3.41 -9.64 29.57
N ARG A 269 4.66 -9.98 29.25
CA ARG A 269 5.78 -9.91 30.19
C ARG A 269 6.50 -8.56 30.17
N CYS A 270 6.73 -8.03 28.97
CA CYS A 270 7.49 -6.80 28.78
C CYS A 270 6.61 -5.65 28.30
N GLU A 271 5.32 -5.89 28.10
CA GLU A 271 4.32 -4.91 27.64
C GLU A 271 4.73 -4.17 26.36
N GLY A 272 5.51 -4.85 25.51
CA GLY A 272 5.98 -4.31 24.24
C GLY A 272 7.38 -3.68 24.29
N THR A 273 8.03 -3.59 25.44
CA THR A 273 9.39 -3.01 25.54
C THR A 273 10.47 -3.87 24.87
N GLY A 274 10.23 -5.18 24.69
CA GLY A 274 11.22 -6.11 24.13
C GLY A 274 12.43 -6.37 25.03
N CYS A 275 12.42 -5.84 26.26
CA CYS A 275 13.52 -5.92 27.22
C CYS A 275 13.05 -6.63 28.50
N VAL A 276 13.99 -7.21 29.23
CA VAL A 276 13.82 -7.65 30.62
C VAL A 276 14.85 -6.92 31.49
N PRO A 277 14.54 -6.54 32.73
CA PRO A 277 15.53 -5.97 33.63
C PRO A 277 16.72 -6.90 33.77
N VAL A 278 17.93 -6.35 33.72
CA VAL A 278 19.14 -7.09 34.07
C VAL A 278 19.05 -7.42 35.56
N GLU A 279 19.20 -8.69 35.92
CA GLU A 279 19.32 -9.09 37.33
C GLU A 279 20.53 -8.37 37.92
N LYS A 280 20.31 -7.53 38.93
CA LYS A 280 21.42 -6.92 39.66
C LYS A 280 22.14 -8.04 40.41
N ASP A 281 23.38 -8.28 40.04
CA ASP A 281 24.31 -8.99 40.91
C ASP A 281 24.65 -8.01 42.05
N ASP A 282 24.04 -8.20 43.22
CA ASP A 282 24.24 -7.36 44.42
C ASP A 282 25.69 -7.44 44.96
N SER A 283 26.60 -8.09 44.25
CA SER A 283 28.03 -8.20 44.58
C SER A 283 28.88 -6.97 44.18
N LEU A 284 28.28 -5.91 43.63
CA LEU A 284 28.98 -4.68 43.22
C LEU A 284 28.48 -3.39 43.91
N GLN A 285 27.93 -3.50 45.13
CA GLN A 285 27.81 -2.34 46.04
C GLN A 285 28.94 -2.29 47.06
#